data_AF-A0A660UNJ7-F1
#
_entry.id   AF-A0A660UNJ7-F1
#
_cell.length_a   1.000
_cell.length_b   1.000
_cell.length_c   1.000
_cell.angle_alpha   90.00
_cell.angle_beta   90.00
_cell.angle_gamma   90.00
#
_symmetry.space_group_name_H-M   'P 1'
#
loop_
_entity.id
_entity.type
_entity.pdbx_description
1 polymer ?
#
loop_
_entity_poly.entity_id
_entity_poly.type
_entity_poly.pdbx_seq_one_letter_code
_entity_poly.pdbx_strand_id
1 'polypeptide(L)'
;MGEIDDKSIKAKIETINSLTDFSPTPTCAQEKIARLALVLDEIVEENELDAIALRCWMEMQTQLNISPCVILGEMNNRGIVAACEVDLGNAVTMHALKVASGTPAACLDWNNNYGDEDNKCILFHCGPVPMDLMACKGKVTDHALIASAIGEGKSFGCNVGRIKPGPITFGSMLTKDGRLKFFLGEGQITNDPIAANFFGCAGVAEVDNLQDVLLNIGRAGHRHHVSITPGNVAGPVKEALEYYLGFDVTIP
;
A
#
# COMPACT_ATOMS: atom_id res chain seq x y z
N MET A 1 13.67 -8.25 -21.46
CA MET A 1 12.68 -9.31 -21.17
C MET A 1 13.03 -10.63 -21.83
N GLY A 2 13.77 -11.48 -21.11
CA GLY A 2 14.06 -12.86 -21.50
C GLY A 2 12.85 -13.77 -21.28
N GLU A 3 13.00 -15.05 -21.64
CA GLU A 3 11.98 -16.06 -21.32
C GLU A 3 12.02 -16.38 -19.82
N ILE A 4 10.91 -16.12 -19.11
CA ILE A 4 10.79 -16.46 -17.68
C ILE A 4 10.63 -17.98 -17.53
N ASP A 5 11.63 -18.61 -16.91
CA ASP A 5 11.69 -20.05 -16.70
C ASP A 5 10.86 -20.54 -15.49
N ASP A 6 10.52 -21.83 -15.50
CA ASP A 6 9.68 -22.47 -14.48
C ASP A 6 10.30 -22.50 -13.07
N LYS A 7 11.64 -22.52 -12.97
CA LYS A 7 12.33 -22.53 -11.67
C LYS A 7 12.17 -21.16 -11.00
N SER A 8 12.32 -20.08 -11.77
CA SER A 8 12.13 -18.71 -11.30
C SER A 8 10.69 -18.47 -10.83
N ILE A 9 9.69 -19.00 -11.56
CA ILE A 9 8.27 -18.94 -11.17
C ILE A 9 8.02 -19.65 -9.83
N LYS A 10 8.52 -20.88 -9.69
CA LYS A 10 8.36 -21.66 -8.45
C LYS A 10 8.98 -20.95 -7.24
N ALA A 11 10.20 -20.43 -7.40
CA ALA A 11 10.87 -19.68 -6.34
C ALA A 11 10.09 -18.42 -5.94
N LYS A 12 9.51 -17.71 -6.91
CA LYS A 12 8.68 -16.54 -6.63
C LYS A 12 7.38 -16.91 -5.91
N ILE A 13 6.71 -18.00 -6.29
CA ILE A 13 5.53 -18.52 -5.58
C ILE A 13 5.87 -18.89 -4.13
N GLU A 14 7.00 -19.57 -3.92
CA GLU A 14 7.49 -19.93 -2.57
C GLU A 14 7.76 -18.67 -1.73
N THR A 15 8.36 -17.65 -2.32
CA THR A 15 8.60 -16.35 -1.67
C THR A 15 7.28 -15.71 -1.23
N ILE A 16 6.29 -15.60 -2.12
CA ILE A 16 4.97 -15.04 -1.79
C ILE A 16 4.29 -15.85 -0.68
N ASN A 17 4.33 -17.18 -0.77
CA ASN A 17 3.73 -18.07 0.23
C ASN A 17 4.45 -18.00 1.60
N SER A 18 5.72 -17.61 1.61
CA SER A 18 6.46 -17.37 2.86
C SER A 18 5.96 -16.13 3.61
N LEU A 19 5.39 -15.15 2.90
CA LEU A 19 4.91 -13.88 3.44
C LEU A 19 3.39 -13.86 3.70
N THR A 20 2.61 -14.60 2.92
CA THR A 20 1.14 -14.65 3.03
C THR A 20 0.63 -16.08 2.79
N ASP A 21 -0.58 -16.40 3.27
CA ASP A 21 -1.24 -17.65 2.89
C ASP A 21 -1.74 -17.56 1.44
N PHE A 22 -0.94 -18.09 0.51
CA PHE A 22 -1.22 -18.12 -0.92
C PHE A 22 -1.91 -19.41 -1.38
N SER A 23 -2.00 -20.40 -0.48
CA SER A 23 -2.60 -21.71 -0.74
C SER A 23 -4.06 -21.72 -1.25
N PRO A 24 -4.93 -20.75 -0.90
CA PRO A 24 -6.30 -20.71 -1.41
C PRO A 24 -6.39 -20.20 -2.86
N THR A 25 -5.30 -19.67 -3.41
CA THR A 25 -5.28 -19.10 -4.76
C THR A 25 -5.16 -20.22 -5.80
N PRO A 26 -5.98 -20.24 -6.87
CA PRO A 26 -5.85 -21.21 -7.95
C PRO A 26 -4.44 -21.21 -8.55
N THR A 27 -3.89 -22.40 -8.86
CA THR A 27 -2.52 -22.54 -9.37
C THR A 27 -2.24 -21.70 -10.62
N CYS A 28 -3.21 -21.62 -11.53
CA CYS A 28 -3.10 -20.78 -12.73
C CYS A 28 -3.02 -19.27 -12.41
N ALA A 29 -3.65 -18.81 -11.33
CA ALA A 29 -3.52 -17.44 -10.86
C ALA A 29 -2.18 -17.24 -10.14
N GLN A 30 -1.73 -18.21 -9.33
CA GLN A 30 -0.41 -18.17 -8.68
C GLN A 30 0.72 -18.00 -9.69
N GLU A 31 0.71 -18.79 -10.77
CA GLU A 31 1.71 -18.71 -11.83
C GLU A 31 1.71 -17.35 -12.54
N LYS A 32 0.53 -16.79 -12.84
CA LYS A 32 0.42 -15.48 -13.49
C LYS A 32 0.87 -14.34 -12.58
N ILE A 33 0.52 -14.39 -11.29
CA ILE A 33 0.98 -13.42 -10.28
C ILE A 33 2.50 -13.48 -10.15
N ALA A 34 3.08 -14.68 -10.11
CA ALA A 34 4.54 -14.85 -10.03
C ALA A 34 5.25 -14.36 -11.30
N ARG A 35 4.71 -14.64 -12.49
CA ARG A 35 5.24 -14.10 -13.76
C ARG A 35 5.17 -12.58 -13.77
N LEU A 36 4.06 -11.98 -13.33
CA LEU A 36 3.94 -10.52 -13.23
C LEU A 36 4.99 -9.94 -12.27
N ALA A 37 5.19 -10.55 -11.09
CA ALA A 37 6.21 -10.11 -10.15
C ALA A 37 7.62 -10.13 -10.76
N LEU A 38 7.97 -11.20 -11.48
CA LEU A 38 9.27 -11.32 -12.14
C LEU A 38 9.46 -10.27 -13.25
N VAL A 39 8.43 -9.99 -14.04
CA VAL A 39 8.46 -8.89 -15.02
C VAL A 39 8.66 -7.53 -14.35
N LEU A 40 7.97 -7.28 -13.24
CA LEU A 40 8.13 -6.02 -12.50
C LEU A 40 9.53 -5.91 -11.88
N ASP A 41 10.07 -7.01 -11.34
CA ASP A 41 11.44 -7.06 -10.84
C ASP A 41 12.45 -6.77 -11.98
N GLU A 42 12.30 -7.36 -13.17
CA GLU A 42 13.12 -7.05 -14.35
C GLU A 42 13.03 -5.57 -14.74
N ILE A 43 11.83 -4.99 -14.79
CA ILE A 43 11.66 -3.57 -15.14
C ILE A 43 12.34 -2.66 -14.12
N VAL A 44 12.21 -2.96 -12.83
CA VAL A 44 12.84 -2.20 -11.76
C VAL A 44 14.37 -2.28 -11.85
N GLU A 45 14.92 -3.46 -12.09
CA GLU A 45 16.37 -3.68 -12.22
C GLU A 45 16.93 -3.02 -13.51
N GLU A 46 16.32 -3.29 -14.67
CA GLU A 46 16.75 -2.76 -15.97
C GLU A 46 16.74 -1.22 -16.03
N ASN A 47 15.87 -0.56 -15.26
CA ASN A 47 15.71 0.89 -15.26
C ASN A 47 16.19 1.57 -13.96
N GLU A 48 16.79 0.83 -13.04
CA GLU A 48 17.30 1.34 -11.75
C GLU A 48 16.24 2.15 -10.96
N LEU A 49 15.00 1.62 -10.88
CA LEU A 49 13.87 2.36 -10.30
C LEU A 49 13.84 2.28 -8.77
N ASP A 50 13.77 3.44 -8.11
CA ASP A 50 13.56 3.56 -6.66
C ASP A 50 12.12 3.30 -6.20
N ALA A 51 11.16 3.50 -7.11
CA ALA A 51 9.73 3.36 -6.86
C ALA A 51 8.95 3.12 -8.15
N ILE A 52 7.81 2.42 -8.04
CA ILE A 52 6.83 2.25 -9.11
C ILE A 52 5.42 2.63 -8.63
N ALA A 53 4.58 3.05 -9.56
CA ALA A 53 3.14 3.21 -9.35
C ALA A 53 2.41 2.39 -10.41
N LEU A 54 1.73 1.32 -9.99
CA LEU A 54 1.18 0.33 -10.90
C LEU A 54 -0.31 0.60 -11.15
N ARG A 55 -0.72 0.61 -12.42
CA ARG A 55 -2.14 0.55 -12.77
C ARG A 55 -2.69 -0.83 -12.47
N CYS A 56 -3.25 -0.99 -11.27
CA CYS A 56 -3.63 -2.30 -10.74
C CYS A 56 -5.03 -2.78 -11.18
N TRP A 57 -5.84 -1.90 -11.80
CA TRP A 57 -7.13 -2.21 -12.41
C TRP A 57 -7.42 -1.28 -13.62
N MET A 58 -8.20 -1.70 -14.63
CA MET A 58 -8.88 -3.00 -14.81
C MET A 58 -8.09 -4.00 -15.67
N GLU A 59 -6.98 -3.58 -16.27
CA GLU A 59 -6.25 -4.36 -17.28
C GLU A 59 -5.70 -5.67 -16.70
N MET A 60 -5.25 -5.67 -15.45
CA MET A 60 -4.77 -6.87 -14.77
C MET A 60 -5.86 -7.94 -14.69
N GLN A 61 -7.09 -7.53 -14.36
CA GLN A 61 -8.20 -8.45 -14.23
C GLN A 61 -8.74 -8.87 -15.59
N THR A 62 -8.93 -7.94 -16.53
CA THR A 62 -9.55 -8.26 -17.82
C THR A 62 -8.62 -9.02 -18.77
N GLN A 63 -7.31 -8.80 -18.68
CA GLN A 63 -6.33 -9.46 -19.56
C GLN A 63 -5.68 -10.69 -18.91
N LEU A 64 -5.36 -10.61 -17.62
CA LEU A 64 -4.61 -11.67 -16.93
C LEU A 64 -5.47 -12.50 -15.96
N ASN A 65 -6.65 -12.01 -15.57
CA ASN A 65 -7.51 -12.61 -14.53
C ASN A 65 -6.84 -12.71 -13.15
N ILE A 66 -6.08 -11.69 -12.77
CA ILE A 66 -5.41 -11.58 -11.46
C ILE A 66 -5.46 -10.14 -10.93
N SER A 67 -5.16 -9.97 -9.65
CA SER A 67 -4.88 -8.68 -9.02
C SER A 67 -3.43 -8.64 -8.50
N PRO A 68 -2.72 -7.51 -8.61
CA PRO A 68 -1.31 -7.45 -8.22
C PRO A 68 -1.10 -7.12 -6.74
N CYS A 69 -2.15 -7.05 -5.91
CA CYS A 69 -2.03 -6.48 -4.56
C CYS A 69 -0.98 -7.20 -3.70
N VAL A 70 -0.97 -8.54 -3.70
CA VAL A 70 0.00 -9.34 -2.93
C VAL A 70 1.44 -9.09 -3.37
N ILE A 71 1.70 -8.87 -4.67
CA ILE A 71 3.05 -8.62 -5.16
C ILE A 71 3.50 -7.19 -4.87
N LEU A 72 2.60 -6.21 -4.86
CA LEU A 72 2.91 -4.86 -4.40
C LEU A 72 3.32 -4.87 -2.91
N GLY A 73 2.57 -5.62 -2.08
CA GLY A 73 2.95 -5.81 -0.67
C GLY A 73 4.31 -6.51 -0.51
N GLU A 74 4.58 -7.53 -1.31
CA GLU A 74 5.86 -8.26 -1.31
C GLU A 74 7.04 -7.38 -1.77
N MET A 75 6.87 -6.58 -2.81
CA MET A 75 7.87 -5.60 -3.27
C MET A 75 8.17 -4.56 -2.18
N ASN A 76 7.12 -3.99 -1.57
CA ASN A 76 7.27 -3.06 -0.46
C ASN A 76 8.05 -3.69 0.71
N ASN A 77 7.80 -4.98 1.00
CA ASN A 77 8.51 -5.72 2.06
C ASN A 77 10.01 -5.87 1.79
N ARG A 78 10.41 -5.96 0.51
CA ARG A 78 11.82 -6.01 0.08
C ARG A 78 12.46 -4.62 -0.04
N GLY A 79 11.71 -3.56 0.23
CA GLY A 79 12.19 -2.18 0.12
C GLY A 79 12.11 -1.58 -1.28
N ILE A 80 11.41 -2.23 -2.22
CA ILE A 80 11.07 -1.63 -3.52
C ILE A 80 9.69 -0.98 -3.38
N VAL A 81 9.63 0.33 -3.47
CA VAL A 81 8.37 1.06 -3.27
C VAL A 81 7.43 0.81 -4.43
N ALA A 82 6.24 0.31 -4.13
CA ALA A 82 5.23 -0.04 -5.13
C ALA A 82 3.84 0.44 -4.68
N ALA A 83 3.41 1.58 -5.23
CA ALA A 83 2.08 2.14 -5.00
C ALA A 83 1.04 1.53 -5.95
N CYS A 84 -0.20 1.35 -5.50
CA CYS A 84 -1.30 0.92 -6.35
C CYS A 84 -1.87 2.12 -7.15
N GLU A 85 -2.76 1.81 -8.08
CA GLU A 85 -3.66 2.74 -8.78
C GLU A 85 -2.96 3.90 -9.52
N VAL A 86 -1.72 3.68 -9.97
CA VAL A 86 -0.91 4.72 -10.64
C VAL A 86 -0.68 5.94 -9.73
N ASP A 87 -0.74 5.77 -8.41
CA ASP A 87 -0.53 6.86 -7.48
C ASP A 87 0.95 7.20 -7.32
N LEU A 88 1.45 7.99 -8.26
CA LEU A 88 2.84 8.47 -8.24
C LEU A 88 3.12 9.35 -7.00
N GLY A 89 2.13 10.08 -6.50
CA GLY A 89 2.32 10.95 -5.35
C GLY A 89 2.55 10.18 -4.06
N ASN A 90 1.77 9.12 -3.86
CA ASN A 90 2.02 8.20 -2.76
C ASN A 90 3.23 7.31 -3.01
N ALA A 91 3.62 6.98 -4.25
CA ALA A 91 4.91 6.31 -4.51
C ALA A 91 6.10 7.16 -4.01
N VAL A 92 6.12 8.47 -4.32
CA VAL A 92 7.16 9.39 -3.82
C VAL A 92 7.09 9.51 -2.29
N THR A 93 5.89 9.63 -1.73
CA THR A 93 5.72 9.77 -0.27
C THR A 93 6.14 8.51 0.48
N MET A 94 5.74 7.32 0.00
CA MET A 94 6.18 6.03 0.51
C MET A 94 7.70 5.90 0.49
N HIS A 95 8.36 6.37 -0.58
CA HIS A 95 9.82 6.36 -0.65
C HIS A 95 10.47 7.24 0.42
N ALA A 96 10.00 8.48 0.58
CA ALA A 96 10.48 9.37 1.64
C ALA A 96 10.30 8.77 3.05
N LEU A 97 9.12 8.21 3.32
CA LEU A 97 8.81 7.54 4.59
C LEU A 97 9.69 6.30 4.81
N LYS A 98 9.88 5.46 3.80
CA LYS A 98 10.72 4.26 3.87
C LYS A 98 12.17 4.60 4.18
N VAL A 99 12.73 5.61 3.50
CA VAL A 99 14.12 6.02 3.71
C VAL A 99 14.32 6.61 5.12
N ALA A 100 13.37 7.42 5.61
CA ALA A 100 13.45 8.02 6.93
C ALA A 100 13.29 7.00 8.08
N SER A 101 12.39 6.02 7.92
CA SER A 101 12.11 5.01 8.94
C SER A 101 13.06 3.81 8.91
N GLY A 102 13.69 3.53 7.77
CA GLY A 102 14.42 2.29 7.54
C GLY A 102 13.52 1.04 7.48
N THR A 103 12.20 1.22 7.39
CA THR A 103 11.20 0.15 7.33
C THR A 103 10.28 0.32 6.11
N PRO A 104 9.61 -0.74 5.63
CA PRO A 104 8.64 -0.64 4.54
C PRO A 104 7.53 0.39 4.80
N ALA A 105 7.02 1.00 3.73
CA ALA A 105 5.84 1.84 3.75
C ALA A 105 4.67 1.16 3.03
N ALA A 106 3.44 1.63 3.28
CA ALA A 106 2.23 1.16 2.61
C ALA A 106 1.38 2.35 2.14
N CYS A 107 0.72 2.22 0.99
CA CYS A 107 -0.35 3.13 0.57
C CYS A 107 -1.69 2.56 1.06
N LEU A 108 -2.50 3.40 1.71
CA LEU A 108 -3.80 3.07 2.29
C LEU A 108 -4.81 4.17 1.97
N ASP A 109 -6.07 3.94 2.30
CA ASP A 109 -7.20 4.85 2.12
C ASP A 109 -7.63 5.40 3.47
N TRP A 110 -7.88 6.70 3.55
CA TRP A 110 -8.78 7.26 4.56
C TRP A 110 -10.19 6.74 4.31
N ASN A 111 -10.56 5.63 4.97
CA ASN A 111 -11.76 4.87 4.59
C ASN A 111 -13.00 5.25 5.41
N ASN A 112 -13.17 4.66 6.60
CA ASN A 112 -14.40 4.81 7.40
C ASN A 112 -14.07 5.36 8.79
N ASN A 113 -14.94 6.21 9.35
CA ASN A 113 -14.90 6.54 10.78
C ASN A 113 -15.04 5.27 11.63
N TYR A 114 -14.41 5.25 12.81
CA TYR A 114 -14.49 4.12 13.72
C TYR A 114 -15.59 4.33 14.76
N GLY A 115 -16.83 3.97 14.40
CA GLY A 115 -17.99 4.18 15.29
C GLY A 115 -18.19 5.67 15.59
N ASP A 116 -18.34 5.98 16.87
CA ASP A 116 -18.52 7.36 17.38
C ASP A 116 -17.20 7.97 17.93
N GLU A 117 -16.05 7.36 17.61
CA GLU A 117 -14.73 7.82 18.06
C GLU A 117 -14.17 8.88 17.08
N ASP A 118 -14.27 10.16 17.44
CA ASP A 118 -13.90 11.28 16.56
C ASP A 118 -12.43 11.28 16.10
N ASN A 119 -11.53 10.71 16.91
CA ASN A 119 -10.10 10.65 16.60
C ASN A 119 -9.69 9.34 15.91
N LYS A 120 -10.64 8.47 15.55
CA LYS A 120 -10.34 7.16 14.97
C LYS A 120 -11.02 6.91 13.64
N CYS A 121 -10.27 6.31 12.73
CA CYS A 121 -10.78 5.80 11.46
C CYS A 121 -10.13 4.48 11.08
N ILE A 122 -10.75 3.74 10.17
CA ILE A 122 -10.13 2.59 9.52
C ILE A 122 -9.28 3.11 8.36
N LEU A 123 -8.00 2.76 8.38
CA LEU A 123 -7.16 2.77 7.19
C LEU A 123 -7.27 1.41 6.50
N PHE A 124 -7.40 1.41 5.18
CA PHE A 124 -7.66 0.21 4.39
C PHE A 124 -6.97 0.27 3.03
N HIS A 125 -6.59 -0.89 2.48
CA HIS A 125 -6.41 -1.04 1.02
C HIS A 125 -6.68 -2.49 0.63
N CYS A 126 -6.95 -2.75 -0.65
CA CYS A 126 -7.23 -4.07 -1.22
C CYS A 126 -6.13 -5.16 -1.05
N GLY A 127 -4.97 -4.83 -0.48
CA GLY A 127 -3.91 -5.78 -0.15
C GLY A 127 -2.43 -5.41 -0.36
N PRO A 128 -2.02 -4.22 -0.84
CA PRO A 128 -0.60 -3.89 -1.10
C PRO A 128 0.21 -3.58 0.16
N VAL A 129 -0.23 -4.06 1.33
CA VAL A 129 0.45 -3.83 2.61
C VAL A 129 1.57 -4.87 2.78
N PRO A 130 2.81 -4.45 3.05
CA PRO A 130 3.93 -5.36 3.29
C PRO A 130 3.72 -6.18 4.57
N MET A 131 4.18 -7.43 4.56
CA MET A 131 4.04 -8.37 5.68
C MET A 131 4.65 -7.83 6.99
N ASP A 132 5.72 -7.04 6.90
CA ASP A 132 6.36 -6.39 8.05
C ASP A 132 5.44 -5.38 8.75
N LEU A 133 4.38 -4.90 8.09
CA LEU A 133 3.35 -4.03 8.66
C LEU A 133 2.10 -4.82 9.09
N MET A 134 2.04 -6.13 8.86
CA MET A 134 0.89 -6.97 9.19
C MET A 134 1.03 -7.59 10.58
N ALA A 135 -0.08 -7.75 11.29
CA ALA A 135 -0.13 -8.40 12.61
C ALA A 135 0.18 -9.92 12.52
N CYS A 136 -0.16 -10.53 11.39
CA CYS A 136 0.10 -11.93 11.07
C CYS A 136 0.03 -12.12 9.55
N LYS A 137 0.38 -13.32 9.07
CA LYS A 137 0.24 -13.66 7.65
C LYS A 137 -1.21 -13.42 7.21
N GLY A 138 -1.37 -12.58 6.19
CA GLY A 138 -2.65 -12.41 5.53
C GLY A 138 -3.04 -13.64 4.72
N LYS A 139 -4.22 -13.58 4.10
CA LYS A 139 -4.74 -14.61 3.22
C LYS A 139 -5.00 -14.02 1.85
N VAL A 140 -4.46 -14.64 0.81
CA VAL A 140 -4.73 -14.20 -0.56
C VAL A 140 -6.10 -14.70 -1.00
N THR A 141 -6.94 -13.78 -1.47
CA THR A 141 -8.30 -14.02 -1.91
C THR A 141 -8.56 -13.42 -3.28
N ASP A 142 -9.75 -13.70 -3.80
CA ASP A 142 -10.31 -12.96 -4.93
C ASP A 142 -10.62 -11.50 -4.52
N HIS A 143 -10.70 -10.61 -5.50
CA HIS A 143 -10.93 -9.19 -5.27
C HIS A 143 -12.43 -8.91 -5.07
N ALA A 144 -12.88 -8.88 -3.82
CA ALA A 144 -14.30 -8.77 -3.48
C ALA A 144 -15.02 -7.57 -4.14
N LEU A 145 -14.36 -6.41 -4.21
CA LEU A 145 -14.94 -5.21 -4.84
C LEU A 145 -15.08 -5.36 -6.37
N ILE A 146 -14.05 -5.88 -7.04
CA ILE A 146 -14.01 -6.00 -8.51
C ILE A 146 -14.81 -7.21 -9.01
N ALA A 147 -14.96 -8.26 -8.18
CA ALA A 147 -15.73 -9.46 -8.53
C ALA A 147 -17.15 -9.13 -9.00
N SER A 148 -17.77 -8.08 -8.44
CA SER A 148 -19.09 -7.58 -8.87
C SER A 148 -19.13 -7.09 -10.33
N ALA A 149 -18.01 -6.60 -10.86
CA ALA A 149 -17.90 -6.03 -12.19
C ALA A 149 -17.40 -7.04 -13.24
N ILE A 150 -16.50 -7.97 -12.88
CA ILE A 150 -15.85 -8.90 -13.84
C ILE A 150 -16.30 -10.37 -13.68
N GLY A 151 -16.91 -10.71 -12.55
CA GLY A 151 -17.27 -12.06 -12.12
C GLY A 151 -16.31 -12.65 -11.09
N GLU A 152 -16.85 -13.50 -10.22
CA GLU A 152 -16.09 -14.22 -9.21
C GLU A 152 -15.02 -15.14 -9.82
N GLY A 153 -13.92 -15.29 -9.11
CA GLY A 153 -12.80 -16.16 -9.43
C GLY A 153 -11.81 -15.61 -10.46
N LYS A 154 -11.96 -14.35 -10.88
CA LYS A 154 -11.18 -13.74 -11.97
C LYS A 154 -10.20 -12.65 -11.55
N SER A 155 -10.01 -12.44 -10.25
CA SER A 155 -9.19 -11.34 -9.73
C SER A 155 -8.41 -11.72 -8.47
N PHE A 156 -8.02 -12.99 -8.37
CA PHE A 156 -7.18 -13.45 -7.26
C PHE A 156 -5.88 -12.66 -7.15
N GLY A 157 -5.50 -12.36 -5.91
CA GLY A 157 -4.26 -11.64 -5.60
C GLY A 157 -4.42 -10.52 -4.57
N CYS A 158 -5.63 -10.28 -4.06
CA CYS A 158 -5.86 -9.41 -2.90
C CYS A 158 -5.36 -10.09 -1.64
N ASN A 159 -4.61 -9.38 -0.80
CA ASN A 159 -4.23 -9.87 0.51
C ASN A 159 -5.23 -9.35 1.55
N VAL A 160 -5.76 -10.25 2.39
CA VAL A 160 -6.69 -9.91 3.46
C VAL A 160 -6.04 -10.16 4.81
N GLY A 161 -6.03 -9.15 5.67
CA GLY A 161 -5.45 -9.25 7.01
C GLY A 161 -5.57 -7.96 7.81
N ARG A 162 -4.84 -7.88 8.92
CA ARG A 162 -4.87 -6.71 9.81
C ARG A 162 -3.48 -6.11 9.95
N ILE A 163 -3.43 -4.78 9.94
CA ILE A 163 -2.21 -4.00 10.13
C ILE A 163 -1.81 -4.11 11.60
N LYS A 164 -0.52 -4.28 11.88
CA LYS A 164 -0.01 -4.40 13.25
C LYS A 164 -0.21 -3.09 14.01
N PRO A 165 -0.62 -3.15 15.29
CA PRO A 165 -0.66 -1.97 16.16
C PRO A 165 0.73 -1.36 16.36
N GLY A 166 0.77 -0.05 16.57
CA GLY A 166 1.98 0.69 16.88
C GLY A 166 1.97 2.12 16.34
N PRO A 167 2.96 2.94 16.72
CA PRO A 167 3.10 4.30 16.22
C PRO A 167 3.34 4.29 14.71
N ILE A 168 2.76 5.27 14.01
CA ILE A 168 2.93 5.47 12.58
C ILE A 168 3.18 6.94 12.27
N THR A 169 3.96 7.16 11.21
CA THR A 169 3.98 8.42 10.48
C THR A 169 3.20 8.22 9.20
N PHE A 170 2.34 9.18 8.89
CA PHE A 170 1.54 9.17 7.68
C PHE A 170 1.79 10.42 6.83
N GLY A 171 1.50 10.34 5.55
CA GLY A 171 1.56 11.49 4.65
C GLY A 171 1.07 11.19 3.25
N SER A 172 0.92 12.23 2.45
CA SER A 172 0.67 12.10 1.02
C SER A 172 1.17 13.32 0.27
N MET A 173 1.23 13.21 -1.05
CA MET A 173 1.64 14.28 -1.96
C MET A 173 0.54 14.58 -2.98
N LEU A 174 0.38 15.86 -3.29
CA LEU A 174 -0.31 16.30 -4.51
C LEU A 174 0.56 17.29 -5.27
N THR A 175 0.24 17.50 -6.54
CA THR A 175 0.80 18.59 -7.34
C THR A 175 -0.25 19.66 -7.53
N LYS A 176 0.10 20.92 -7.24
CA LYS A 176 -0.79 22.08 -7.43
C LYS A 176 0.01 23.29 -7.88
N ASP A 177 -0.40 23.92 -8.97
CA ASP A 177 0.23 25.11 -9.55
C ASP A 177 1.74 24.91 -9.81
N GLY A 178 2.12 23.71 -10.27
CA GLY A 178 3.51 23.35 -10.55
C GLY A 178 4.37 23.08 -9.30
N ARG A 179 3.79 23.12 -8.10
CA ARG A 179 4.47 22.82 -6.83
C ARG A 179 4.07 21.44 -6.31
N LEU A 180 5.03 20.74 -5.75
CA LEU A 180 4.78 19.53 -4.96
C LEU A 180 4.39 19.94 -3.54
N LYS A 181 3.25 19.43 -3.08
CA LYS A 181 2.70 19.73 -1.76
C LYS A 181 2.47 18.44 -1.00
N PHE A 182 3.04 18.37 0.20
CA PHE A 182 2.93 17.24 1.08
C PHE A 182 2.14 17.61 2.32
N PHE A 183 1.38 16.66 2.85
CA PHE A 183 1.06 16.66 4.28
C PHE A 183 1.78 15.52 4.97
N LEU A 184 2.13 15.73 6.24
CA LEU A 184 2.69 14.74 7.14
C LEU A 184 1.95 14.79 8.46
N GLY A 185 1.86 13.67 9.15
CA GLY A 185 1.35 13.62 10.51
C GLY A 185 1.79 12.34 11.20
N GLU A 186 1.53 12.27 12.50
CA GLU A 186 1.84 11.12 13.33
C GLU A 186 0.57 10.64 14.04
N GLY A 187 0.54 9.35 14.35
CA GLY A 187 -0.58 8.71 15.04
C GLY A 187 -0.21 7.29 15.41
N GLN A 188 -1.21 6.43 15.57
CA GLN A 188 -0.98 5.01 15.85
C GLN A 188 -2.04 4.13 15.20
N ILE A 189 -1.64 2.91 14.84
CA ILE A 189 -2.59 1.81 14.64
C ILE A 189 -2.88 1.20 16.01
N THR A 190 -4.16 1.09 16.36
CA THR A 190 -4.62 0.56 17.65
C THR A 190 -4.89 -0.95 17.58
N ASN A 191 -5.23 -1.53 18.74
CA ASN A 191 -5.70 -2.91 18.87
C ASN A 191 -7.22 -3.05 18.74
N ASP A 192 -7.92 -2.00 18.30
CA ASP A 192 -9.37 -2.01 18.24
C ASP A 192 -9.88 -3.05 17.21
N PRO A 193 -10.98 -3.76 17.52
CA PRO A 193 -11.46 -4.82 16.66
C PRO A 193 -12.02 -4.28 15.34
N ILE A 194 -11.70 -4.98 14.25
CA ILE A 194 -12.31 -4.80 12.92
C ILE A 194 -13.11 -6.07 12.61
N ALA A 195 -14.29 -5.91 12.00
CA ALA A 195 -15.16 -7.02 11.64
C ALA A 195 -14.40 -8.15 10.92
N ALA A 196 -14.67 -9.40 11.29
CA ALA A 196 -13.92 -10.56 10.77
C ALA A 196 -14.05 -10.73 9.24
N ASN A 197 -15.16 -10.28 8.67
CA ASN A 197 -15.45 -10.30 7.23
C ASN A 197 -14.97 -9.04 6.48
N PHE A 198 -14.24 -8.13 7.14
CA PHE A 198 -13.72 -6.94 6.49
C PHE A 198 -12.64 -7.33 5.47
N PHE A 199 -12.89 -6.98 4.21
CA PHE A 199 -12.04 -7.27 3.06
C PHE A 199 -10.74 -6.46 3.11
N GLY A 200 -9.68 -6.99 2.45
CA GLY A 200 -8.34 -6.40 2.34
C GLY A 200 -7.57 -6.24 3.64
N CYS A 201 -6.54 -5.40 3.60
CA CYS A 201 -5.70 -5.10 4.75
C CYS A 201 -6.23 -3.85 5.44
N ALA A 202 -6.49 -3.93 6.74
CA ALA A 202 -7.08 -2.82 7.50
C ALA A 202 -6.49 -2.68 8.90
N GLY A 203 -6.44 -1.45 9.40
CA GLY A 203 -6.07 -1.11 10.78
C GLY A 203 -6.89 0.08 11.26
N VAL A 204 -7.20 0.12 12.56
CA VAL A 204 -7.83 1.30 13.17
C VAL A 204 -6.72 2.28 13.50
N ALA A 205 -6.70 3.42 12.82
CA ALA A 205 -5.80 4.52 13.10
C ALA A 205 -6.43 5.47 14.12
N GLU A 206 -5.64 5.91 15.09
CA GLU A 206 -5.94 6.97 16.03
C GLU A 206 -4.98 8.13 15.79
N VAL A 207 -5.54 9.32 15.57
CA VAL A 207 -4.82 10.56 15.28
C VAL A 207 -5.45 11.68 16.09
N ASP A 208 -4.63 12.44 16.81
CA ASP A 208 -5.12 13.58 17.59
C ASP A 208 -5.76 14.63 16.68
N ASN A 209 -6.97 15.06 17.04
CA ASN A 209 -7.78 16.00 16.26
C ASN A 209 -8.00 15.55 14.81
N LEU A 210 -8.24 14.24 14.59
CA LEU A 210 -8.39 13.65 13.25
C LEU A 210 -9.38 14.42 12.37
N GLN A 211 -10.48 14.93 12.94
CA GLN A 211 -11.47 15.69 12.19
C GLN A 211 -10.88 16.96 11.57
N ASP A 212 -10.05 17.71 12.31
CA ASP A 212 -9.37 18.89 11.81
C ASP A 212 -8.30 18.52 10.77
N VAL A 213 -7.55 17.44 11.03
CA VAL A 213 -6.57 16.88 10.08
C VAL A 213 -7.24 16.56 8.74
N LEU A 214 -8.33 15.79 8.75
CA LEU A 214 -9.08 15.41 7.54
C LEU A 214 -9.69 16.64 6.83
N LEU A 215 -10.20 17.61 7.59
CA LEU A 215 -10.74 18.85 7.03
C LEU A 215 -9.64 19.68 6.34
N ASN A 216 -8.46 19.80 6.96
CA ASN A 216 -7.31 20.49 6.39
C ASN A 216 -6.83 19.82 5.10
N ILE A 217 -6.63 18.50 5.14
CA ILE A 217 -6.21 17.68 3.98
C ILE A 217 -7.22 17.79 2.84
N GLY A 218 -8.52 17.67 3.14
CA GLY A 218 -9.60 17.77 2.16
C GLY A 218 -9.70 19.17 1.53
N ARG A 219 -9.61 20.24 2.34
CA ARG A 219 -9.63 21.63 1.84
C ARG A 219 -8.38 21.99 1.03
N ALA A 220 -7.24 21.38 1.35
CA ALA A 220 -6.01 21.53 0.58
C ALA A 220 -6.07 20.81 -0.79
N GLY A 221 -6.99 19.85 -0.94
CA GLY A 221 -7.26 19.13 -2.21
C GLY A 221 -6.53 17.80 -2.34
N HIS A 222 -6.00 17.26 -1.24
CA HIS A 222 -5.43 15.92 -1.23
C HIS A 222 -6.50 14.86 -1.51
N ARG A 223 -6.06 13.72 -2.05
CA ARG A 223 -6.93 12.59 -2.37
C ARG A 223 -7.00 11.64 -1.18
N HIS A 224 -7.80 10.58 -1.33
CA HIS A 224 -8.09 9.62 -0.26
C HIS A 224 -6.90 8.77 0.15
N HIS A 225 -5.93 8.56 -0.76
CA HIS A 225 -4.73 7.80 -0.44
C HIS A 225 -3.81 8.51 0.56
N VAL A 226 -3.32 7.74 1.52
CA VAL A 226 -2.36 8.11 2.54
C VAL A 226 -1.31 7.02 2.67
N SER A 227 -0.05 7.42 2.61
CA SER A 227 1.09 6.55 2.85
C SER A 227 1.39 6.48 4.34
N ILE A 228 1.73 5.30 4.86
CA ILE A 228 2.15 5.10 6.24
C ILE A 228 3.49 4.36 6.34
N THR A 229 4.25 4.62 7.40
CA THR A 229 5.37 3.80 7.86
C THR A 229 5.37 3.70 9.39
N PRO A 230 5.90 2.62 10.00
CA PRO A 230 6.09 2.53 11.44
C PRO A 230 7.00 3.64 12.00
N GLY A 231 6.69 4.07 13.23
CA GLY A 231 7.49 5.02 14.00
C GLY A 231 7.16 6.49 13.73
N ASN A 232 7.84 7.37 14.46
CA ASN A 232 7.63 8.81 14.46
C ASN A 232 8.80 9.48 13.73
N VAL A 233 8.63 9.68 12.42
CA VAL A 233 9.64 10.19 11.49
C VAL A 233 9.14 11.43 10.73
N ALA A 234 8.03 12.06 11.15
CA ALA A 234 7.51 13.24 10.47
C ALA A 234 8.52 14.40 10.48
N GLY A 235 9.27 14.56 11.58
CA GLY A 235 10.31 15.59 11.71
C GLY A 235 11.42 15.47 10.65
N PRO A 236 12.16 14.36 10.59
CA PRO A 236 13.17 14.13 9.57
C PRO A 236 12.64 14.21 8.13
N VAL A 237 11.44 13.68 7.87
CA VAL A 237 10.82 13.74 6.53
C VAL A 237 10.46 15.18 6.15
N LYS A 238 9.92 15.97 7.09
CA LYS A 238 9.65 17.39 6.89
C LYS A 238 10.93 18.16 6.59
N GLU A 239 12.00 17.92 7.36
CA GLU A 239 13.30 18.59 7.14
C GLU A 239 13.83 18.30 5.73
N ALA A 240 13.81 17.02 5.30
CA ALA A 240 14.19 16.60 3.96
C ALA A 240 13.38 17.31 2.86
N LEU A 241 12.05 17.21 2.92
CA LEU A 241 11.16 17.70 1.87
C LEU A 241 11.10 19.24 1.81
N GLU A 242 11.03 19.91 2.95
CA GLU A 242 10.85 21.36 3.00
C GLU A 242 12.20 22.09 2.90
N TYR A 243 13.16 21.77 3.76
CA TYR A 243 14.38 22.56 3.89
C TYR A 243 15.41 22.22 2.81
N TYR A 244 15.62 20.94 2.52
CA TYR A 244 16.63 20.53 1.55
C TYR A 244 16.09 20.47 0.11
N LEU A 245 14.83 20.08 -0.08
CA LEU A 245 14.22 19.94 -1.41
C LEU A 245 13.31 21.11 -1.81
N GLY A 246 12.92 21.98 -0.87
CA GLY A 246 12.15 23.19 -1.17
C GLY A 246 10.67 22.95 -1.51
N PHE A 247 10.09 21.83 -1.09
CA PHE A 247 8.67 21.51 -1.31
C PHE A 247 7.77 22.13 -0.24
N ASP A 248 6.48 22.27 -0.56
CA ASP A 248 5.50 22.75 0.43
C ASP A 248 5.12 21.59 1.33
N VAL A 249 5.34 21.70 2.64
CA VAL A 249 5.00 20.65 3.62
C VAL A 249 4.09 21.21 4.71
N THR A 250 2.96 20.57 4.95
CA THR A 250 2.04 20.90 6.04
C THR A 250 1.98 19.77 7.07
N ILE A 251 1.97 20.11 8.35
CA ILE A 251 1.57 19.20 9.43
C ILE A 251 0.23 19.73 9.95
N PRO A 252 -0.89 19.19 9.46
CA PRO A 252 -2.23 19.67 9.78
C PRO A 252 -2.71 19.25 11.17
#